data_AF-M3H384-F1
#
_entry.id   AF-M3H384-F1
#
_cell.length_a   1.000
_cell.length_b   1.000
_cell.length_c   1.000
_cell.angle_alpha   90.00
_cell.angle_beta   90.00
_cell.angle_gamma   90.00
#
_symmetry.space_group_name_H-M   'P 1'
#
loop_
_entity.id
_entity.type
_entity.pdbx_description
1 polymer ?
#
loop_
_entity_poly.entity_id
_entity_poly.type
_entity_poly.pdbx_seq_one_letter_code
_entity_poly.pdbx_strand_id
1 'polypeptide(L)'
;MILAKHPTQEGRVVFSRIAGKPGDIIQMKNKILYRNNNPEDLSGVGSGFVLQFEDKRGPFPASFSSRDNSEPLILKDRDYFLLCDNRDSCSDSRDFGPIPIEHILGKAF
;
A
#
# COMPACT_ATOMS: atom_id res chain seq x y z
N MET A 1 6.59 9.57 5.52
CA MET A 1 5.22 9.17 5.10
C MET A 1 4.56 10.34 4.38
N ILE A 2 3.31 10.19 3.90
CA ILE A 2 2.55 11.27 3.25
C ILE A 2 1.14 11.37 3.84
N LEU A 3 0.55 12.56 3.73
CA LEU A 3 -0.87 12.80 3.88
C LEU A 3 -1.50 12.88 2.49
N ALA A 4 -2.60 12.17 2.27
CA ALA A 4 -3.36 12.24 1.02
C ALA A 4 -4.87 12.31 1.28
N LYS A 5 -5.62 12.94 0.38
CA LYS A 5 -7.09 12.92 0.40
C LYS A 5 -7.59 11.50 0.14
N HIS A 6 -8.59 11.06 0.90
CA HIS A 6 -9.26 9.79 0.65
C HIS A 6 -10.03 9.89 -0.67
N PRO A 7 -9.86 8.98 -1.64
CA PRO A 7 -10.41 9.14 -2.99
C PRO A 7 -11.95 9.05 -3.05
N THR A 8 -12.57 8.36 -2.09
CA THR A 8 -14.04 8.13 -2.06
C THR A 8 -14.74 8.75 -0.85
N GLN A 9 -14.01 9.38 0.08
CA GLN A 9 -14.60 9.95 1.30
C GLN A 9 -14.16 11.41 1.42
N GLU A 10 -15.06 12.33 1.09
CA GLU A 10 -14.78 13.76 1.09
C GLU A 10 -14.39 14.27 2.50
N GLY A 11 -13.43 15.18 2.55
CA GLY A 11 -12.91 15.75 3.81
C GLY A 11 -12.07 14.79 4.65
N ARG A 12 -11.95 13.50 4.27
CA ARG A 12 -11.08 12.52 4.93
C ARG A 12 -9.69 12.51 4.31
N VAL A 13 -8.71 12.22 5.15
CA VAL A 13 -7.31 12.05 4.75
C VAL A 13 -6.79 10.69 5.22
N VAL A 14 -5.85 10.14 4.48
CA VAL A 14 -5.09 8.95 4.84
C VAL A 14 -3.65 9.33 5.12
N PHE A 15 -3.06 8.64 6.09
CA PHE A 15 -1.66 8.77 6.47
C PHE A 15 -0.95 7.47 6.17
N SER A 16 -0.17 7.47 5.10
CA SER A 16 0.38 6.24 4.53
C SER A 16 1.76 6.46 3.94
N ARG A 17 2.42 5.38 3.57
CA ARG A 17 3.63 5.37 2.76
C ARG A 17 3.26 5.26 1.28
N ILE A 18 4.11 5.82 0.42
CA ILE A 18 4.10 5.50 -1.01
C ILE A 18 4.82 4.16 -1.19
N ALA A 19 4.07 3.12 -1.54
CA ALA A 19 4.56 1.78 -1.80
C ALA A 19 4.83 1.53 -3.29
N GLY A 20 4.11 2.23 -4.17
CA GLY A 20 4.32 2.17 -5.63
C GLY A 20 4.20 3.56 -6.27
N LYS A 21 4.92 3.74 -7.37
CA LYS A 21 5.01 4.95 -8.19
C LYS A 21 4.60 4.63 -9.64
N PRO A 22 4.33 5.65 -10.47
CA PRO A 22 3.99 5.44 -11.87
C PRO A 22 4.93 4.47 -12.59
N GLY A 23 4.38 3.52 -13.32
CA GLY A 23 5.10 2.47 -14.05
C GLY A 23 5.49 1.24 -13.22
N ASP A 24 5.35 1.26 -11.89
CA ASP A 24 5.59 0.07 -11.08
C ASP A 24 4.49 -0.98 -11.28
N ILE A 25 4.88 -2.25 -11.17
CA ILE A 25 3.98 -3.39 -11.00
C ILE A 25 3.87 -3.67 -9.51
N ILE A 26 2.66 -3.58 -8.97
CA ILE A 26 2.36 -3.83 -7.55
C ILE A 26 1.52 -5.10 -7.41
N GLN A 27 1.88 -5.96 -6.46
CA GLN A 27 1.12 -7.16 -6.18
C GLN A 27 1.22 -7.54 -4.71
N MET A 28 0.11 -7.94 -4.08
CA MET A 28 0.13 -8.61 -2.78
C MET A 28 0.24 -10.12 -2.99
N LYS A 29 1.20 -10.78 -2.32
CA LYS A 29 1.27 -12.24 -2.25
C LYS A 29 1.52 -12.65 -0.80
N ASN A 30 0.64 -13.48 -0.24
CA ASN A 30 0.76 -13.96 1.12
C ASN A 30 1.04 -12.83 2.14
N LYS A 31 0.30 -11.73 2.04
CA LYS A 31 0.44 -10.50 2.87
C LYS A 31 1.72 -9.68 2.65
N ILE A 32 2.62 -10.11 1.77
CA ILE A 32 3.83 -9.37 1.40
C ILE A 32 3.57 -8.56 0.14
N LEU A 33 3.93 -7.28 0.17
CA LEU A 33 3.92 -6.43 -1.02
C LEU A 33 5.10 -6.80 -1.94
N TYR A 34 4.83 -7.00 -3.22
CA TYR A 34 5.83 -7.11 -4.28
C TYR A 34 5.76 -5.88 -5.17
N ARG A 35 6.92 -5.24 -5.39
CA ARG A 35 7.10 -4.14 -6.33
C ARG A 35 8.07 -4.57 -7.42
N ASN A 36 7.61 -4.59 -8.67
CA ASN A 36 8.37 -5.08 -9.82
C ASN A 36 8.96 -6.48 -9.56
N ASN A 37 8.15 -7.38 -8.99
CA ASN A 37 8.52 -8.73 -8.54
C ASN A 37 9.53 -8.84 -7.39
N ASN A 38 9.97 -7.72 -6.82
CA ASN A 38 10.82 -7.72 -5.62
C ASN A 38 9.93 -7.61 -4.37
N PRO A 39 10.06 -8.50 -3.38
CA PRO A 39 9.32 -8.38 -2.12
C PRO A 39 9.78 -7.15 -1.35
N GLU A 40 8.86 -6.55 -0.59
CA GLU A 40 9.21 -5.52 0.37
C GLU A 40 10.14 -6.09 1.47
N ASP A 41 11.12 -5.29 1.87
CA ASP A 41 12.05 -5.65 2.93
C ASP A 41 11.48 -5.24 4.30
N LEU A 42 11.01 -6.24 5.05
CA LEU A 42 10.47 -6.08 6.40
C LEU A 42 11.50 -6.34 7.51
N SER A 43 12.78 -6.50 7.17
CA SER A 43 13.83 -6.85 8.14
C SER A 43 14.20 -5.71 9.09
N GLY A 44 13.88 -4.47 8.74
CA GLY A 44 14.34 -3.28 9.46
C GLY A 44 15.84 -2.97 9.29
N VAL A 45 16.55 -3.69 8.41
CA VAL A 45 17.97 -3.50 8.15
C VAL A 45 18.15 -2.65 6.88
N GLY A 46 19.10 -1.71 6.89
CA GLY A 46 19.37 -0.86 5.73
C GLY A 46 18.16 0.01 5.36
N SER A 47 17.61 -0.18 4.16
CA SER A 47 16.38 0.49 3.70
C SER A 47 15.08 -0.25 4.06
N GLY A 48 15.19 -1.43 4.69
CA GLY A 48 14.05 -2.18 5.21
C GLY A 48 13.36 -1.45 6.36
N PHE A 49 12.12 -1.84 6.66
CA PHE A 49 11.34 -1.25 7.74
C PHE A 49 10.65 -2.35 8.55
N VAL A 50 10.30 -2.06 9.80
CA VAL A 50 9.61 -3.03 10.66
C VAL A 50 8.13 -2.66 10.74
N LEU A 51 7.25 -3.61 10.46
CA LEU A 51 5.82 -3.44 10.77
C LEU A 51 5.64 -3.42 12.28
N GLN A 52 5.03 -2.35 12.80
CA GLN A 52 4.76 -2.26 14.24
C GLN A 52 3.67 -3.25 14.68
N PHE A 53 2.77 -3.61 13.77
CA PHE A 53 1.69 -4.55 14.00
C PHE A 53 1.61 -5.53 12.84
N GLU A 54 1.51 -6.82 13.17
CA GLU A 54 1.39 -7.91 12.22
C GLU A 54 0.23 -8.81 12.62
N ASP A 55 -0.73 -9.01 11.72
CA ASP A 55 -1.75 -10.05 11.86
C ASP A 55 -1.13 -11.44 11.69
N LYS A 56 -1.06 -12.17 12.81
CA LYS A 56 -0.52 -13.53 12.90
C LYS A 56 -1.37 -14.61 12.23
N ARG A 57 -2.57 -14.30 11.74
CA ARG A 57 -3.36 -15.25 10.94
C ARG A 57 -2.66 -15.53 9.62
N GLY A 58 -2.86 -16.71 9.06
CA GLY A 58 -2.40 -17.03 7.71
C GLY A 58 -3.07 -16.15 6.64
N PRO A 59 -2.48 -16.05 5.43
CA PRO A 59 -3.07 -15.29 4.33
C PRO A 59 -4.40 -15.91 3.90
N PHE A 60 -5.40 -15.06 3.69
CA PHE A 60 -6.67 -15.49 3.09
C PHE A 60 -6.51 -15.69 1.56
N PRO A 61 -7.28 -16.62 0.96
CA PRO A 61 -7.32 -16.73 -0.50
C PRO A 61 -7.78 -15.41 -1.15
N ALA A 62 -7.32 -15.12 -2.36
CA ALA A 62 -7.67 -13.90 -3.09
C ALA A 62 -9.19 -13.71 -3.29
N SER A 63 -9.96 -14.81 -3.36
CA SER A 63 -11.42 -14.79 -3.43
C SER A 63 -12.09 -14.24 -2.17
N PHE A 64 -11.40 -14.25 -1.03
CA PHE A 64 -11.87 -13.72 0.24
C PHE A 64 -11.28 -12.35 0.56
N SER A 65 -10.00 -12.14 0.23
CA SER A 65 -9.31 -10.89 0.53
C SER A 65 -8.27 -10.57 -0.55
N SER A 66 -8.55 -9.53 -1.33
CA SER A 66 -7.57 -8.92 -2.23
C SER A 66 -6.42 -8.24 -1.49
N ARG A 67 -6.54 -8.03 -0.17
CA ARG A 67 -5.51 -7.40 0.66
C ARG A 67 -4.31 -8.32 0.91
N ASP A 68 -4.56 -9.63 1.00
CA ASP A 68 -3.54 -10.63 1.30
C ASP A 68 -2.92 -11.20 0.02
N ASN A 69 -3.75 -11.33 -1.02
CA ASN A 69 -3.38 -11.85 -2.33
C ASN A 69 -4.11 -11.06 -3.40
N SER A 70 -3.38 -10.43 -4.31
CA SER A 70 -3.94 -9.64 -5.41
C SER A 70 -3.39 -10.09 -6.76
N GLU A 71 -4.13 -9.75 -7.81
CA GLU A 71 -3.57 -9.75 -9.16
C GLU A 71 -2.52 -8.63 -9.29
N PRO A 72 -1.55 -8.77 -10.21
CA PRO A 72 -0.60 -7.71 -10.51
C PRO A 72 -1.31 -6.46 -11.06
N LEU A 73 -0.94 -5.31 -10.53
CA LEU A 73 -1.46 -4.01 -10.95
C LEU A 73 -0.32 -3.14 -11.49
N ILE A 74 -0.42 -2.71 -12.74
CA ILE A 74 0.50 -1.73 -13.33
C ILE A 74 -0.02 -0.33 -12.99
N LEU A 75 0.80 0.47 -12.31
CA LEU A 75 0.46 1.86 -11.99
C LEU A 75 0.58 2.74 -13.23
N LYS A 76 -0.50 3.45 -13.55
CA LYS A 76 -0.55 4.40 -14.67
C LYS A 76 0.31 5.62 -14.40
N ASP A 77 0.44 6.47 -15.41
CA ASP A 77 1.09 7.76 -15.22
C ASP A 77 0.39 8.55 -14.10
N ARG A 78 1.18 9.20 -13.25
CA ARG A 78 0.75 9.99 -12.08
C ARG A 78 0.01 9.23 -10.97
N ASP A 79 -0.21 7.92 -11.10
CA ASP A 79 -0.82 7.10 -10.05
C ASP A 79 0.21 6.61 -9.03
N TYR A 80 -0.18 6.64 -7.76
CA TYR A 80 0.61 6.17 -6.64
C TYR A 80 -0.18 5.12 -5.85
N PHE A 81 0.51 4.05 -5.47
CA PHE A 81 -0.06 3.06 -4.58
C PHE A 81 0.37 3.37 -3.14
N LEU A 82 -0.61 3.64 -2.29
CA LEU A 82 -0.39 3.92 -0.89
C LEU A 82 -0.57 2.66 -0.06
N LEU A 83 0.31 2.49 0.91
CA LEU A 83 0.24 1.37 1.85
C LEU A 83 0.50 1.90 3.24
N CYS A 84 -0.36 1.56 4.16
CA CYS A 84 -0.22 1.98 5.54
C CYS A 84 0.51 0.90 6.35
N ASP A 85 1.37 1.32 7.28
CA ASP A 85 2.23 0.40 8.03
C ASP A 85 1.45 -0.39 9.08
N ASN A 86 0.30 0.10 9.56
CA ASN A 86 -0.63 -0.66 10.40
C ASN A 86 -1.61 -1.47 9.53
N ARG A 87 -1.07 -2.46 8.82
CA ARG A 87 -1.71 -3.15 7.68
C ARG A 87 -3.14 -3.64 7.91
N ASP A 88 -3.55 -3.92 9.13
CA ASP A 88 -4.86 -4.50 9.44
C ASP A 88 -5.90 -3.48 9.92
N SER A 89 -5.46 -2.29 10.35
CA SER A 89 -6.35 -1.31 11.01
C SER A 89 -6.54 0.00 10.22
N CYS A 90 -5.93 0.12 9.04
CA CYS A 90 -6.07 1.30 8.21
C CYS A 90 -6.53 0.97 6.80
N SER A 91 -7.23 1.95 6.22
CA SER A 91 -7.59 1.93 4.81
C SER A 91 -6.49 2.53 3.96
N ASP A 92 -6.14 1.85 2.88
CA ASP A 92 -5.11 2.26 1.93
C ASP A 92 -5.43 1.75 0.51
N SER A 93 -4.48 1.81 -0.42
CA SER A 93 -4.73 1.46 -1.82
C SER A 93 -5.12 0.00 -2.05
N ARG A 94 -4.99 -0.88 -1.05
CA ARG A 94 -5.58 -2.23 -1.12
C ARG A 94 -7.11 -2.21 -1.11
N ASP A 95 -7.72 -1.18 -0.52
CA ASP A 95 -9.19 -1.02 -0.46
C ASP A 95 -9.72 -0.16 -1.58
N PHE A 96 -9.09 1.00 -1.79
CA PHE A 96 -9.61 2.04 -2.70
C PHE A 96 -8.83 2.16 -4.02
N GLY A 97 -7.78 1.35 -4.21
CA GLY A 97 -6.93 1.40 -5.39
C GLY A 97 -5.86 2.51 -5.36
N PRO A 98 -5.10 2.67 -6.45
CA PRO A 98 -4.15 3.78 -6.59
C PRO A 98 -4.84 5.13 -6.53
N ILE A 99 -4.08 6.16 -6.16
CA ILE A 99 -4.55 7.55 -6.18
C ILE A 99 -3.68 8.39 -7.11
N PRO A 100 -4.26 9.44 -7.74
CA PRO A 100 -3.48 10.35 -8.55
C PRO A 100 -2.69 11.31 -7.65
N ILE A 101 -1.55 11.82 -8.14
CA ILE A 101 -0.63 12.67 -7.37
C ILE A 101 -1.30 13.92 -6.76
N GLU A 102 -2.34 14.44 -7.39
CA GLU A 102 -3.11 15.61 -6.96
C GLU A 102 -3.83 15.38 -5.62
N HIS A 103 -4.03 14.12 -5.24
CA HIS A 103 -4.60 13.77 -3.94
C HIS A 103 -3.54 13.79 -2.83
N ILE A 104 -2.25 13.78 -3.15
CA ILE A 104 -1.17 13.85 -2.16
C ILE A 104 -1.03 15.30 -1.69
N LEU A 105 -1.33 15.54 -0.42
CA LEU A 105 -1.27 16.87 0.21
C LEU A 105 0.17 17.26 0.58
N GLY A 106 1.00 16.28 0.90
CA GLY A 106 2.40 16.53 1.22
C GLY A 106 3.06 15.39 1.99
N LYS A 107 4.37 15.55 2.17
CA LYS A 107 5.19 14.67 3.01
C LYS A 107 4.99 15.02 4.48
N ALA A 108 4.80 14.01 5.30
CA ALA A 108 4.84 14.13 6.75
C ALA A 108 6.22 13.71 7.28
N PHE A 109 6.70 14.48 8.26
CA PHE A 109 7.99 14.35 8.92
C PHE A 109 7.97 13.27 10.01
#